data_AF-A0A3D4Q385-F1
#
_entry.id   AF-A0A3D4Q385-F1
#
_cell.length_a   1.000
_cell.length_b   1.000
_cell.length_c   1.000
_cell.angle_alpha   90.00
_cell.angle_beta   90.00
_cell.angle_gamma   90.00
#
_symmetry.space_group_name_H-M   'P 1'
#
loop_
_entity.id
_entity.type
_entity.pdbx_description
1 polymer ?
#
loop_
_entity_poly.entity_id
_entity_poly.type
_entity_poly.pdbx_seq_one_letter_code
_entity_poly.pdbx_strand_id
1 'polypeptide(L)'
;MIIQWGKKVQPKPDIRLPGNLIKGCELPVWLVHEQEGEQHYFAFDSDSSVMNGLAVLLLVQLNGKTSVQIAAGDLAQSLRSLGLEKHLTPSRNNGFNRIIERALVLAGDQPA
;
A
#
# COMPACT_ATOMS: atom_id res chain seq x y z
N MET A 1 -17.08 1.33 11.07
CA MET A 1 -17.17 0.18 10.15
C MET A 1 -15.98 0.17 9.17
N ILE A 2 -14.75 -0.10 9.65
CA ILE A 2 -13.56 -0.31 8.79
C ILE A 2 -13.14 -1.80 8.82
N ILE A 3 -13.51 -2.50 9.90
CA ILE A 3 -13.12 -3.89 10.19
C ILE A 3 -13.76 -4.91 9.21
N GLN A 4 -14.92 -4.60 8.62
CA GLN A 4 -15.59 -5.53 7.70
C GLN A 4 -14.92 -5.62 6.32
N TRP A 5 -14.21 -4.58 5.87
CA TRP A 5 -13.49 -4.61 4.59
C TRP A 5 -12.11 -5.25 4.72
N GLY A 6 -11.45 -5.10 5.87
CA GLY A 6 -10.20 -5.83 6.18
C GLY A 6 -10.38 -7.36 6.20
N LYS A 7 -11.58 -7.85 6.55
CA LYS A 7 -11.91 -9.30 6.51
C LYS A 7 -12.11 -9.87 5.10
N LYS A 8 -12.26 -9.03 4.07
CA LYS A 8 -12.39 -9.47 2.66
C LYS A 8 -11.07 -9.49 1.91
N VAL A 9 -9.99 -8.96 2.50
CA VAL A 9 -8.64 -9.16 1.98
C VAL A 9 -8.28 -10.61 2.30
N GLN A 10 -8.61 -11.51 1.38
CA GLN A 10 -8.15 -12.89 1.50
C GLN A 10 -6.62 -12.87 1.57
N PRO A 11 -6.00 -13.70 2.43
CA PRO A 11 -4.56 -13.83 2.48
C PRO A 11 -4.08 -14.23 1.08
N LYS A 12 -3.01 -13.59 0.61
CA LYS A 12 -2.44 -13.84 -0.71
C LYS A 12 -1.09 -14.52 -0.53
N PRO A 13 -1.06 -15.83 -0.22
CA PRO A 13 0.19 -16.54 0.05
C PRO A 13 1.15 -16.48 -1.15
N ASP A 14 0.61 -16.42 -2.36
CA ASP A 14 1.39 -16.37 -3.61
C ASP A 14 2.33 -15.16 -3.69
N ILE A 15 1.99 -14.05 -3.03
CA ILE A 15 2.82 -12.84 -3.03
C ILE A 15 3.76 -12.77 -1.82
N ARG A 16 3.68 -13.70 -0.86
CA ARG A 16 4.53 -13.74 0.35
C ARG A 16 5.95 -14.26 0.07
N LEU A 17 6.57 -13.78 -1.00
CA LEU A 17 7.92 -14.14 -1.40
C LEU A 17 8.96 -13.23 -0.73
N PRO A 18 10.17 -13.72 -0.42
CA PRO A 18 11.23 -12.90 0.18
C PRO A 18 11.57 -11.63 -0.63
N GLY A 19 11.41 -11.66 -1.95
CA GLY A 19 11.62 -10.50 -2.84
C GLY A 19 10.58 -9.39 -2.67
N ASN A 20 9.37 -9.73 -2.20
CA ASN A 20 8.27 -8.79 -2.03
C ASN A 20 8.18 -8.23 -0.59
N LEU A 21 9.03 -8.73 0.31
CA LEU A 21 9.00 -8.38 1.73
C LEU A 21 9.56 -6.96 1.95
N ILE A 22 8.75 -6.09 2.54
CA ILE A 22 9.17 -4.77 3.01
C ILE A 22 9.86 -4.92 4.37
N LYS A 23 11.16 -4.63 4.42
CA LYS A 23 11.95 -4.62 5.66
C LYS A 23 11.68 -3.34 6.47
N GLY A 24 11.75 -3.44 7.79
CA GLY A 24 11.62 -2.28 8.69
C GLY A 24 10.20 -1.95 9.16
N CYS A 25 9.24 -2.84 8.92
CA CYS A 25 7.94 -2.83 9.60
C CYS A 25 7.99 -3.75 10.84
N GLU A 26 7.26 -3.39 11.91
CA GLU A 26 7.14 -4.22 13.12
C GLU A 26 6.53 -5.61 12.83
N LEU A 27 5.73 -5.70 11.77
CA LEU A 27 5.14 -6.93 11.26
C LEU A 27 5.57 -7.13 9.80
N PRO A 28 5.68 -8.38 9.34
CA PRO A 28 6.00 -8.65 7.95
C PRO A 28 4.88 -8.15 7.03
N VAL A 29 5.32 -7.51 5.95
CA VAL A 29 4.47 -6.86 4.96
C VAL A 29 5.03 -7.19 3.59
N TRP A 30 4.15 -7.60 2.67
CA TRP A 30 4.52 -7.90 1.30
C TRP A 30 3.82 -6.94 0.34
N LEU A 31 4.58 -6.39 -0.60
CA LEU A 31 4.09 -5.52 -1.66
C LEU A 31 4.65 -6.00 -2.99
N VAL A 32 3.74 -6.26 -3.92
CA VAL A 32 4.06 -6.56 -5.32
C VAL A 32 3.64 -5.38 -6.16
N HIS A 33 4.43 -5.12 -7.19
CA HIS A 33 4.15 -4.13 -8.22
C HIS A 33 4.32 -4.79 -9.58
N GLU A 34 3.32 -4.59 -10.43
CA GLU A 34 3.32 -4.96 -11.83
C GLU A 34 2.93 -3.73 -12.66
N GLN A 35 3.49 -3.60 -13.84
CA GLN A 35 3.15 -2.54 -14.78
C GLN A 35 2.61 -3.18 -16.06
N GLU A 36 1.40 -2.81 -16.44
CA GLU A 36 0.79 -3.21 -17.71
C GLU A 36 0.68 -1.98 -18.60
N GLY A 37 1.57 -1.88 -19.59
CA GLY A 37 1.69 -0.69 -20.43
C GLY A 37 2.10 0.54 -19.61
N GLU A 38 1.24 1.55 -19.54
CA GLU A 38 1.47 2.77 -18.74
C GLU A 38 0.81 2.70 -17.36
N GLN A 39 0.05 1.64 -17.06
CA GLN A 39 -0.73 1.53 -15.83
C GLN A 39 0.00 0.68 -14.79
N HIS A 40 -0.01 1.14 -13.54
CA HIS A 40 0.60 0.43 -12.44
C HIS A 40 -0.46 -0.34 -11.64
N TYR A 41 -0.10 -1.55 -11.24
CA TYR A 41 -0.91 -2.44 -10.41
C TYR A 41 -0.09 -2.90 -9.22
N PHE A 42 -0.69 -2.80 -8.04
CA PHE A 42 -0.08 -3.17 -6.79
C PHE A 42 -0.92 -4.22 -6.07
N ALA A 43 -0.25 -5.14 -5.39
CA ALA A 43 -0.87 -6.11 -4.50
C ALA A 43 -0.17 -6.10 -3.15
N PHE A 44 -0.96 -6.17 -2.08
CA PHE A 44 -0.47 -6.08 -0.71
C PHE A 44 -1.01 -7.24 0.14
N ASP A 45 -0.18 -7.72 1.08
CA ASP A 45 -0.58 -8.62 2.16
C ASP A 45 0.24 -8.39 3.44
N SER A 46 -0.38 -8.64 4.59
CA SER A 46 0.20 -8.53 5.94
C SER A 46 -0.61 -9.34 6.94
N ASP A 47 0.02 -9.75 8.05
CA ASP A 47 -0.67 -10.37 9.18
C ASP A 47 -1.47 -9.36 10.04
N SER A 48 -1.39 -8.05 9.74
CA SER A 48 -2.16 -7.01 10.41
C SER A 48 -3.40 -6.61 9.61
N SER A 49 -4.59 -6.93 10.12
CA SER A 49 -5.87 -6.52 9.52
C SER A 49 -6.03 -5.00 9.40
N VAL A 50 -5.38 -4.23 10.30
CA VAL A 50 -5.36 -2.77 10.23
C VAL A 50 -4.51 -2.31 9.06
N MET A 51 -3.31 -2.88 8.88
CA MET A 51 -2.45 -2.53 7.75
C MET A 51 -3.08 -2.97 6.42
N ASN A 52 -3.70 -4.13 6.36
CA ASN A 52 -4.44 -4.58 5.18
C ASN A 52 -5.57 -3.59 4.82
N GLY A 53 -6.30 -3.08 5.81
CA GLY A 53 -7.34 -2.07 5.59
C GLY A 53 -6.79 -0.76 5.02
N LEU A 54 -5.67 -0.26 5.55
CA LEU A 54 -5.02 0.96 5.05
C LEU A 54 -4.41 0.76 3.67
N ALA A 55 -3.77 -0.39 3.45
CA ALA A 55 -3.17 -0.73 2.17
C ALA A 55 -4.24 -0.85 1.07
N VAL A 56 -5.43 -1.41 1.34
CA VAL A 56 -6.52 -1.45 0.36
C VAL A 56 -6.88 -0.04 -0.14
N LEU A 57 -6.93 0.95 0.76
CA LEU A 57 -7.21 2.33 0.37
C LEU A 57 -6.11 2.89 -0.54
N LEU A 58 -4.85 2.58 -0.23
CA LEU A 58 -3.71 2.93 -1.08
C LEU A 58 -3.80 2.25 -2.45
N LEU A 59 -4.09 0.94 -2.49
CA LEU A 59 -4.22 0.17 -3.72
C LEU A 59 -5.34 0.72 -4.62
N VAL A 60 -6.49 1.09 -4.04
CA VAL A 60 -7.59 1.72 -4.80
C VAL A 60 -7.17 3.05 -5.41
N GLN A 61 -6.27 3.78 -4.76
CA GLN A 61 -5.76 5.05 -5.26
C GLN A 61 -4.60 4.91 -6.25
N LEU A 62 -3.96 3.75 -6.35
CA LEU A 62 -2.80 3.52 -7.22
C LEU A 62 -3.11 2.65 -8.43
N ASN A 63 -3.91 1.58 -8.25
CA ASN A 63 -4.12 0.57 -9.28
C ASN A 63 -4.84 1.15 -10.50
N GLY A 64 -4.34 0.83 -11.70
CA GLY A 64 -4.88 1.33 -12.97
C GLY A 64 -4.52 2.78 -13.27
N LYS A 65 -3.64 3.41 -12.48
CA LYS A 65 -3.14 4.77 -12.73
C LYS A 65 -1.78 4.76 -13.39
N THR A 66 -1.50 5.80 -14.16
CA THR A 66 -0.17 6.04 -14.74
C THR A 66 0.77 6.73 -13.76
N SER A 67 2.08 6.68 -14.00
CA SER A 67 3.08 7.35 -13.14
C SER A 67 2.78 8.85 -12.99
N VAL A 68 2.27 9.51 -14.04
CA VAL A 68 1.84 10.91 -14.02
C VAL A 68 0.66 11.13 -13.07
N GLN A 69 -0.35 10.25 -13.14
CA GLN A 69 -1.53 10.33 -12.26
C GLN A 69 -1.20 10.00 -10.80
N ILE A 70 -0.26 9.08 -10.58
CA ILE A 70 0.24 8.74 -9.24
C ILE A 70 1.04 9.92 -8.67
N ALA A 71 1.93 10.53 -9.46
CA ALA A 71 2.70 11.70 -9.04
C ALA A 71 1.83 12.95 -8.81
N ALA A 72 0.75 13.11 -9.58
CA ALA A 72 -0.23 14.18 -9.38
C ALA A 72 -1.19 13.91 -8.21
N GLY A 73 -1.28 12.67 -7.74
CA GLY A 73 -2.17 12.26 -6.66
C GLY A 73 -1.53 12.46 -5.29
N ASP A 74 -2.11 13.32 -4.46
CA ASP A 74 -1.69 13.45 -3.06
C ASP A 74 -2.30 12.33 -2.19
N LEU A 75 -1.63 11.18 -2.22
CA LEU A 75 -1.97 10.02 -1.40
C LEU A 75 -1.92 10.35 0.08
N ALA A 76 -0.90 11.11 0.51
CA ALA A 76 -0.72 11.49 1.91
C ALA A 76 -1.91 12.34 2.38
N GLN A 77 -2.32 13.34 1.59
CA GLN A 77 -3.46 14.18 1.91
C GLN A 77 -4.78 13.41 1.88
N SER A 78 -4.97 12.47 0.97
CA SER A 78 -6.15 11.59 0.96
C SER A 78 -6.31 10.82 2.28
N LEU A 79 -5.20 10.34 2.85
CA LEU A 79 -5.20 9.62 4.12
C LEU A 79 -5.44 10.53 5.32
N ARG A 80 -4.92 11.77 5.27
CA ARG A 80 -5.25 12.82 6.27
C ARG A 80 -6.74 13.15 6.25
N SER A 81 -7.32 13.31 5.06
CA SER A 81 -8.74 13.62 4.87
C SER A 81 -9.66 12.52 5.39
N LEU A 82 -9.21 11.25 5.37
CA LEU A 82 -9.94 10.12 5.95
C LEU A 82 -9.86 10.08 7.49
N GLY A 83 -9.09 10.96 8.13
CA GLY A 83 -8.94 11.03 9.58
C GLY A 83 -8.25 9.82 10.21
N LEU A 84 -7.66 8.95 9.39
CA LEU A 84 -7.08 7.67 9.82
C LEU A 84 -5.84 7.88 10.70
N GLU A 85 -5.10 8.97 10.49
CA GLU A 85 -3.94 9.35 11.32
C GLU A 85 -4.29 9.47 12.81
N LYS A 86 -5.53 9.87 13.14
CA LYS A 86 -6.00 10.04 14.52
C LYS A 86 -6.32 8.73 15.24
N HIS A 87 -6.44 7.63 14.49
CA HIS A 87 -6.80 6.31 15.01
C HIS A 87 -5.63 5.32 15.00
N LEU A 88 -4.46 5.74 14.52
CA LEU A 88 -3.26 4.93 14.42
C LEU A 88 -2.25 5.33 15.49
N THR A 89 -1.62 4.33 16.11
CA THR A 89 -0.49 4.57 17.00
C THR A 89 0.69 5.11 16.19
N PRO A 90 1.63 5.85 16.82
CA PRO A 90 2.80 6.43 16.13
C PRO A 90 3.58 5.41 15.30
N SER A 91 3.75 4.19 15.82
CA SER A 91 4.45 3.12 15.11
C SER A 91 3.73 2.66 13.83
N ARG A 92 2.39 2.61 13.85
CA ARG A 92 1.58 2.23 12.68
C ARG A 92 1.59 3.31 11.60
N ASN A 93 1.57 4.58 11.99
CA ASN A 93 1.74 5.68 11.04
C ASN A 93 3.11 5.61 10.33
N ASN A 94 4.18 5.29 11.07
CA ASN A 94 5.51 5.16 10.49
C ASN A 94 5.61 3.99 9.51
N GLY A 95 5.08 2.81 9.87
CA GLY A 95 5.05 1.66 8.98
C GLY A 95 4.25 1.93 7.71
N PHE A 96 3.12 2.64 7.84
CA PHE A 96 2.28 2.97 6.69
C PHE A 96 2.92 4.00 5.75
N ASN A 97 3.58 5.03 6.29
CA ASN A 97 4.34 5.99 5.46
C ASN A 97 5.43 5.31 4.64
N ARG A 98 6.12 4.30 5.19
CA ARG A 98 7.10 3.50 4.44
C ARG A 98 6.48 2.71 3.29
N ILE A 99 5.27 2.19 3.47
CA ILE A 99 4.53 1.49 2.40
C ILE A 99 4.22 2.46 1.26
N ILE A 100 3.77 3.68 1.58
CA ILE A 100 3.50 4.73 0.58
C ILE A 100 4.78 5.10 -0.16
N GLU A 101 5.86 5.38 0.57
CA GLU A 101 7.16 5.70 -0.03
C GLU A 101 7.63 4.58 -0.96
N ARG A 102 7.53 3.32 -0.52
CA ARG A 102 7.91 2.16 -1.35
C ARG A 102 7.04 2.05 -2.60
N ALA A 103 5.74 2.26 -2.50
CA ALA A 103 4.82 2.21 -3.63
C ALA A 103 5.09 3.35 -4.63
N LEU A 104 5.40 4.55 -4.16
CA LEU A 104 5.78 5.68 -5.00
C LEU A 104 7.12 5.44 -5.71
N VAL A 105 8.11 4.87 -5.01
CA VAL A 105 9.38 4.46 -5.61
C VAL A 105 9.12 3.43 -6.72
N LEU A 106 8.33 2.40 -6.45
CA LEU A 106 7.98 1.38 -7.46
C LEU A 106 7.19 1.95 -8.66
N ALA A 107 6.35 2.96 -8.42
CA ALA A 107 5.61 3.65 -9.49
C ALA A 107 6.50 4.60 -10.33
N GLY A 108 7.56 5.15 -9.74
CA GLY A 108 8.48 6.10 -10.38
C GLY A 108 9.76 5.46 -10.95
N ASP A 109 10.15 4.29 -10.46
CA ASP A 109 11.25 3.48 -10.96
C ASP A 109 10.77 2.77 -12.25
N GLN A 110 10.75 3.53 -13.36
CA GLN A 110 10.57 2.94 -14.68
C GLN A 110 11.75 1.99 -14.94
N PRO A 111 11.55 0.68 -15.13
CA PRO A 111 12.58 -0.13 -15.75
C PRO A 111 12.74 0.39 -17.19
N ALA A 112 13.91 0.96 -17.46
CA ALA A 112 14.36 1.35 -18.80
C ALA A 112 14.41 0.15 -19.76
#